data_AF-A0A7W9Y2F9-F1
#
_entry.id   AF-A0A7W9Y2F9-F1
#
_cell.length_a   1.000
_cell.length_b   1.000
_cell.length_c   1.000
_cell.angle_alpha   90.00
_cell.angle_beta   90.00
_cell.angle_gamma   90.00
#
_symmetry.space_group_name_H-M   'P 1'
#
loop_
_entity.id
_entity.type
_entity.pdbx_description
1 polymer ?
#
loop_
_entity_poly.entity_id
_entity_poly.type
_entity_poly.pdbx_seq_one_letter_code
_entity_poly.pdbx_strand_id
1 'polypeptide(L)'
;MAKSEGGKVKRHWRHHRHGPFFVAAIAALITLPVLIFLLPELAAALTAIVFFVVYLILIGLRVRHLDADRLQASGQNTDEPAPIILAVTLLAAVAALVTLFEALNQKQPSGLLDVAVGFAAVILGWFSIHTMFSLHYAHLYWRPGEKDDGKSVGGLEFPQTDRPGAWDFLYFGYVIGMTAQTSDVAITATDMRKINLLHAVVSFFFNTILVAAAVNAVVSLAT
;
A
#
# COMPACT_ATOMS: atom_id res chain seq x y z
N MET A 1 11.31 12.50 47.80
CA MET A 1 10.41 12.65 46.64
C MET A 1 11.18 12.29 45.38
N ALA A 2 11.02 11.08 44.86
CA ALA A 2 11.57 10.67 43.56
C ALA A 2 10.40 10.37 42.63
N LYS A 3 10.30 11.12 41.52
CA LYS A 3 9.15 11.12 40.60
C LYS A 3 9.49 10.33 39.34
N SER A 4 8.84 9.18 39.21
CA SER A 4 8.42 8.45 37.99
C SER A 4 9.44 8.12 36.87
N GLU A 5 9.91 6.87 36.85
CA GLU A 5 10.48 6.18 35.68
C GLU A 5 9.44 5.30 34.93
N GLY A 6 8.17 5.69 34.92
CA GLY A 6 7.07 4.87 34.35
C GLY A 6 6.77 5.06 32.85
N GLY A 7 7.52 5.91 32.14
CA GLY A 7 7.09 6.43 30.82
C GLY A 7 7.71 5.78 29.57
N LYS A 8 8.85 5.07 29.69
CA LYS A 8 9.66 4.71 28.50
C LYS A 8 9.22 3.42 27.79
N VAL A 9 8.48 2.54 28.44
CA VAL A 9 8.19 1.19 27.89
C VAL A 9 7.01 1.15 26.91
N LYS A 10 6.06 2.10 26.97
CA LYS A 10 4.82 2.04 26.16
C LYS A 10 4.93 2.61 24.73
N ARG A 11 6.08 3.14 24.30
CA ARG A 11 6.22 3.82 22.98
C ARG A 11 6.95 3.01 21.90
N HIS A 12 7.57 1.88 22.22
CA HIS A 12 8.48 1.20 21.30
C HIS A 12 7.78 0.65 20.02
N TRP A 13 6.53 0.21 20.14
CA TRP A 13 5.79 -0.34 19.00
C TRP A 13 5.43 0.69 17.92
N ARG A 14 5.22 1.95 18.30
CA ARG A 14 4.86 3.05 17.37
C ARG A 14 5.99 3.48 16.44
N HIS A 15 7.22 3.05 16.71
CA HIS A 15 8.39 3.44 15.92
C HIS A 15 8.80 2.42 14.86
N HIS A 16 8.20 1.23 14.83
CA HIS A 16 8.52 0.25 13.79
C HIS A 16 7.94 0.73 12.46
N ARG A 17 8.80 0.88 11.45
CA ARG A 17 8.44 1.29 10.08
C ARG A 17 7.25 0.48 9.54
N HIS A 18 7.28 -0.83 9.77
CA HIS A 18 6.26 -1.79 9.31
C HIS A 18 5.09 -1.99 10.30
N GLY A 19 5.03 -1.24 11.40
CA GLY A 19 3.96 -1.34 12.40
C GLY A 19 2.54 -1.31 11.81
N PRO A 20 2.20 -0.33 10.94
CA PRO A 20 0.89 -0.29 10.29
C PRO A 20 0.52 -1.57 9.52
N PHE A 21 1.49 -2.17 8.82
CA PHE A 21 1.28 -3.42 8.10
C PHE A 21 1.00 -4.59 9.05
N PHE A 22 1.80 -4.76 10.10
CA PHE A 22 1.60 -5.86 11.04
C PHE A 22 0.29 -5.72 11.81
N VAL A 23 -0.11 -4.50 12.21
CA VAL A 23 -1.42 -4.28 12.82
C VAL A 23 -2.54 -4.66 11.85
N ALA A 24 -2.46 -4.25 10.59
CA ALA A 24 -3.43 -4.61 9.56
C ALA A 24 -3.50 -6.13 9.32
N ALA A 25 -2.35 -6.80 9.22
CA ALA A 25 -2.28 -8.25 9.05
C ALA A 25 -2.88 -9.00 10.23
N ILE A 26 -2.54 -8.60 11.46
CA ILE A 26 -3.10 -9.20 12.68
C ILE A 26 -4.62 -8.98 12.74
N ALA A 27 -5.09 -7.76 12.45
CA ALA A 27 -6.53 -7.47 12.42
C ALA A 27 -7.27 -8.37 11.42
N ALA A 28 -6.74 -8.49 10.20
CA ALA A 28 -7.30 -9.34 9.15
C ALA A 28 -7.34 -10.83 9.57
N LEU A 29 -6.24 -11.34 10.13
CA LEU A 29 -6.15 -12.72 10.62
C LEU A 29 -7.13 -13.02 11.76
N ILE A 30 -7.35 -12.06 12.67
CA ILE A 30 -8.31 -12.21 13.77
C ILE A 30 -9.75 -12.19 13.24
N THR A 31 -10.06 -11.36 12.25
CA THR A 31 -11.42 -11.27 11.69
C THR A 31 -11.77 -12.43 10.77
N LEU A 32 -10.78 -13.06 10.11
CA LEU A 32 -11.00 -14.09 9.09
C LEU A 32 -11.87 -15.28 9.56
N PRO A 33 -11.62 -15.93 10.72
CA PRO A 33 -12.45 -17.05 11.17
C PRO A 33 -13.92 -16.67 11.39
N VAL A 34 -14.16 -15.46 11.91
CA VAL A 34 -15.51 -14.94 12.13
C VAL A 34 -16.21 -14.69 10.79
N LEU A 35 -15.49 -14.12 9.82
CA LEU A 35 -16.03 -13.86 8.48
C LEU A 35 -16.31 -15.16 7.71
N ILE A 36 -15.44 -16.17 7.81
CA ILE A 36 -15.69 -17.50 7.22
C ILE A 36 -16.96 -18.12 7.81
N PHE A 37 -17.18 -17.98 9.13
CA PHE A 37 -18.36 -18.56 9.78
C PHE A 37 -19.66 -17.82 9.45
N LEU A 38 -19.63 -16.48 9.40
CA LEU A 38 -20.84 -15.66 9.23
C LEU A 38 -21.19 -15.37 7.76
N LEU A 39 -20.18 -15.14 6.92
CA LEU A 39 -20.32 -14.65 5.54
C LEU A 39 -19.30 -15.34 4.61
N PRO A 40 -19.37 -16.67 4.44
CA PRO A 40 -18.32 -17.46 3.77
C PRO A 40 -18.02 -16.98 2.34
N GLU A 41 -19.04 -16.55 1.59
CA GLU A 41 -18.91 -16.08 0.22
C GLU A 41 -18.18 -14.72 0.12
N LEU A 42 -18.26 -13.89 1.17
CA LEU A 42 -17.65 -12.56 1.23
C LEU A 42 -16.37 -12.53 2.06
N ALA A 43 -16.02 -13.64 2.73
CA ALA A 43 -14.99 -13.67 3.75
C ALA A 43 -13.63 -13.20 3.24
N ALA A 44 -13.26 -13.60 2.00
CA ALA A 44 -12.01 -13.19 1.38
C ALA A 44 -11.95 -11.67 1.14
N ALA A 45 -12.96 -11.10 0.47
CA ALA A 45 -13.03 -9.67 0.17
C ALA A 45 -13.13 -8.82 1.45
N LEU A 46 -13.95 -9.22 2.42
CA LEU A 46 -14.09 -8.51 3.69
C LEU A 46 -12.79 -8.55 4.52
N THR A 47 -12.07 -9.67 4.51
CA THR A 47 -10.76 -9.78 5.17
C THR A 47 -9.73 -8.86 4.51
N ALA A 48 -9.73 -8.81 3.17
CA ALA A 48 -8.88 -7.88 2.42
C ALA A 48 -9.23 -6.42 2.73
N ILE A 49 -10.52 -6.08 2.80
CA ILE A 49 -11.00 -4.73 3.20
C ILE A 49 -10.49 -4.38 4.61
N VAL A 50 -10.62 -5.27 5.59
CA VAL A 50 -10.11 -5.04 6.95
C VAL A 50 -8.61 -4.73 6.91
N PHE A 51 -7.83 -5.54 6.20
CA PHE A 51 -6.40 -5.30 6.01
C PHE A 51 -6.13 -3.91 5.39
N PHE A 52 -6.74 -3.60 4.25
CA PHE A 52 -6.46 -2.36 3.52
C PHE A 52 -6.92 -1.13 4.30
N VAL A 53 -8.11 -1.14 4.91
CA VAL A 53 -8.63 -0.01 5.69
C VAL A 53 -7.74 0.26 6.89
N VAL A 54 -7.38 -0.77 7.67
CA VAL A 54 -6.51 -0.61 8.84
C VAL A 54 -5.15 -0.07 8.41
N TYR A 55 -4.57 -0.64 7.35
CA TYR A 55 -3.28 -0.18 6.81
C TYR A 55 -3.34 1.31 6.38
N LEU A 56 -4.32 1.66 5.54
CA LEU A 56 -4.50 3.01 4.98
C LEU A 56 -4.79 4.07 6.05
N ILE A 57 -5.61 3.73 7.05
CA ILE A 57 -5.86 4.64 8.18
C ILE A 57 -4.57 4.88 8.96
N LEU A 58 -3.89 3.82 9.39
CA LEU A 58 -2.69 3.95 10.21
C LEU A 58 -1.56 4.67 9.47
N ILE A 59 -1.39 4.40 8.18
CA ILE A 59 -0.37 5.07 7.38
C ILE A 59 -0.75 6.51 7.04
N GLY A 60 -2.03 6.78 6.76
CA GLY A 60 -2.55 8.13 6.56
C GLY A 60 -2.40 9.01 7.79
N LEU A 61 -2.53 8.46 9.00
CA LEU A 61 -2.19 9.16 10.25
C LEU A 61 -0.68 9.45 10.38
N ARG A 62 0.17 8.56 9.87
CA ARG A 62 1.64 8.65 9.98
C ARG A 62 2.24 9.63 8.97
N VAL A 63 1.79 9.58 7.72
CA VAL A 63 2.30 10.39 6.59
C VAL A 63 2.29 11.88 6.88
N ARG A 64 1.28 12.38 7.62
CA ARG A 64 1.17 13.80 8.02
C ARG A 64 2.36 14.30 8.85
N HIS A 65 3.16 13.37 9.39
CA HIS A 65 4.30 13.65 10.23
C HIS A 65 5.57 13.00 9.70
N LEU A 66 5.61 12.53 8.45
CA LEU A 66 6.80 11.96 7.81
C LEU A 66 7.44 13.01 6.89
N ASP A 67 8.18 13.92 7.52
CA ASP A 67 9.08 14.85 6.86
C ASP A 67 10.40 14.15 6.43
N ALA A 68 11.23 14.87 5.68
CA ALA A 68 12.51 14.37 5.21
C ALA A 68 13.43 13.91 6.35
N ASP A 69 13.48 14.65 7.46
CA ASP A 69 14.33 14.30 8.61
C ASP A 69 13.96 12.93 9.19
N ARG A 70 12.67 12.67 9.37
CA ARG A 70 12.18 11.38 9.91
C ARG A 70 12.34 10.24 8.92
N LEU A 71 12.16 10.49 7.63
CA LEU A 71 12.39 9.50 6.59
C LEU A 71 13.88 9.14 6.50
N GLN A 72 14.78 10.13 6.55
CA GLN A 72 16.22 9.95 6.60
C GLN A 72 16.65 9.15 7.82
N ALA A 73 16.18 9.52 9.01
CA ALA A 73 16.45 8.78 10.24
C ALA A 73 15.92 7.33 10.18
N SER A 74 14.78 7.10 9.53
CA SER A 74 14.24 5.74 9.33
C SER A 74 15.01 4.93 8.28
N GLY A 75 15.59 5.58 7.26
CA GLY A 75 16.35 4.93 6.19
C GLY A 75 17.66 4.31 6.68
N GLN A 76 18.17 4.78 7.82
CA GLN A 76 19.34 4.24 8.51
C GLN A 76 19.10 2.86 9.16
N ASN A 77 17.84 2.43 9.33
CA ASN A 77 17.51 1.11 9.86
C ASN A 77 17.33 0.09 8.72
N THR A 78 18.20 -0.91 8.66
CA THR A 78 18.30 -1.91 7.59
C THR A 78 17.34 -3.11 7.71
N ASP A 79 16.36 -3.07 8.62
CA ASP A 79 15.40 -4.16 8.81
C ASP A 79 14.47 -4.27 7.57
N GLU A 80 14.69 -5.25 6.69
CA GLU A 80 13.87 -5.40 5.46
C GLU A 80 13.14 -6.75 5.35
N PRO A 81 11.82 -6.74 5.59
CA PRO A 81 10.87 -7.62 4.92
C PRO A 81 10.11 -6.90 3.77
N ALA A 82 10.66 -5.83 3.18
CA ALA A 82 9.95 -4.98 2.22
C ALA A 82 9.37 -5.74 0.99
N PRO A 83 10.10 -6.70 0.36
CA PRO A 83 9.53 -7.50 -0.72
C PRO A 83 8.38 -8.40 -0.27
N ILE A 84 8.47 -8.98 0.94
CA ILE A 84 7.43 -9.87 1.50
C ILE A 84 6.15 -9.07 1.75
N ILE A 85 6.26 -7.87 2.31
CA ILE A 85 5.13 -6.98 2.57
C ILE A 85 4.39 -6.62 1.28
N LEU A 86 5.15 -6.26 0.23
CA LEU A 86 4.58 -5.99 -1.10
C LEU A 86 3.92 -7.22 -1.69
N ALA A 87 4.57 -8.40 -1.59
CA ALA A 87 4.01 -9.65 -2.09
C ALA A 87 2.70 -10.03 -1.41
N VAL A 88 2.62 -9.93 -0.07
CA VAL A 88 1.39 -10.20 0.69
C VAL A 88 0.27 -9.25 0.28
N THR A 89 0.59 -7.97 0.07
CA THR A 89 -0.39 -6.96 -0.33
C THR A 89 -0.90 -7.20 -1.75
N LEU A 90 -0.01 -7.59 -2.67
CA LEU A 90 -0.38 -7.96 -4.03
C LEU A 90 -1.26 -9.20 -4.03
N LEU A 91 -0.94 -10.22 -3.23
CA LEU A 91 -1.78 -11.42 -3.09
C LEU A 91 -3.16 -11.10 -2.53
N ALA A 92 -3.25 -10.22 -1.52
CA ALA A 92 -4.55 -9.77 -0.99
C ALA A 92 -5.37 -9.03 -2.07
N ALA A 93 -4.72 -8.23 -2.91
CA ALA A 93 -5.40 -7.53 -3.99
C ALA A 93 -5.84 -8.47 -5.12
N VAL A 94 -5.03 -9.47 -5.46
CA VAL A 94 -5.41 -10.53 -6.41
C VAL A 94 -6.60 -11.33 -5.87
N ALA A 95 -6.62 -11.68 -4.59
CA ALA A 95 -7.76 -12.34 -3.97
C ALA A 95 -9.03 -11.47 -4.07
N ALA A 96 -8.94 -10.16 -3.81
CA ALA A 96 -10.06 -9.24 -3.98
C ALA A 96 -10.57 -9.18 -5.43
N LEU A 97 -9.67 -9.18 -6.41
CA LEU A 97 -10.03 -9.25 -7.83
C LEU A 97 -10.76 -10.55 -8.17
N VAL A 98 -10.23 -11.70 -7.72
CA VAL A 98 -10.86 -13.01 -7.95
C VAL A 98 -12.28 -13.04 -7.38
N THR A 99 -12.46 -12.61 -6.12
CA THR A 99 -13.79 -12.54 -5.51
C THR A 99 -14.74 -11.62 -6.27
N LEU A 100 -14.26 -10.48 -6.79
CA LEU A 100 -15.08 -9.60 -7.63
C LEU A 100 -15.52 -10.29 -8.93
N PHE A 101 -14.62 -10.97 -9.64
CA PHE A 101 -14.98 -11.69 -10.87
C PHE A 101 -15.91 -12.87 -10.60
N GLU A 102 -15.74 -13.58 -9.49
CA GLU A 102 -16.67 -14.62 -9.06
C GLU A 102 -18.07 -14.03 -8.85
N ALA A 103 -18.19 -12.91 -8.13
CA ALA A 103 -19.45 -12.20 -7.93
C ALA A 103 -20.09 -11.75 -9.26
N LEU A 104 -19.30 -11.23 -10.21
CA LEU A 104 -19.79 -10.76 -11.50
C LEU A 104 -20.22 -11.90 -12.46
N ASN A 105 -19.72 -13.13 -12.26
CA ASN A 105 -19.96 -14.24 -13.17
C ASN A 105 -20.93 -15.30 -12.61
N GLN A 106 -21.58 -15.05 -11.48
CA GLN A 106 -22.55 -16.00 -10.92
C GLN A 106 -23.77 -16.15 -11.84
N LYS A 107 -24.27 -17.39 -11.98
CA LYS A 107 -25.45 -17.72 -12.82
C LYS A 107 -26.78 -17.25 -12.21
N GLN A 108 -26.80 -17.03 -10.91
CA GLN A 108 -27.88 -16.31 -10.23
C GLN A 108 -27.40 -14.88 -9.99
N PRO A 109 -28.28 -13.86 -10.03
CA PRO A 109 -27.87 -12.49 -9.81
C PRO A 109 -27.18 -12.41 -8.44
N SER A 110 -25.89 -12.12 -8.45
CA SER A 110 -25.16 -11.77 -7.24
C SER A 110 -25.84 -10.55 -6.62
N GLY A 111 -25.87 -10.50 -5.29
CA GLY A 111 -26.44 -9.35 -4.62
C GLY A 111 -25.65 -8.09 -5.03
N LEU A 112 -26.32 -6.96 -5.19
CA LEU A 112 -25.66 -5.65 -5.35
C LEU A 112 -24.57 -5.43 -4.28
N LEU A 113 -24.77 -6.01 -3.10
CA LEU A 113 -23.82 -6.03 -2.00
C LEU A 113 -22.50 -6.72 -2.35
N ASP A 114 -22.54 -7.89 -3.02
CA ASP A 114 -21.34 -8.69 -3.31
C ASP A 114 -20.43 -7.96 -4.29
N VAL A 115 -21.05 -7.41 -5.33
CA VAL A 115 -20.39 -6.56 -6.33
C VAL A 115 -19.80 -5.31 -5.66
N ALA A 116 -20.57 -4.63 -4.80
CA ALA A 116 -20.10 -3.44 -4.09
C ALA A 116 -18.92 -3.75 -3.15
N VAL A 117 -18.96 -4.86 -2.42
CA VAL A 117 -17.87 -5.33 -1.55
C VAL A 117 -16.63 -5.66 -2.38
N GLY A 118 -16.79 -6.35 -3.52
CA GLY A 118 -15.69 -6.64 -4.44
C GLY A 118 -15.02 -5.37 -4.96
N PHE A 119 -15.79 -4.39 -5.45
CA PHE A 119 -15.24 -3.10 -5.90
C PHE A 119 -14.56 -2.33 -4.77
N ALA A 120 -15.16 -2.29 -3.58
CA ALA A 120 -14.54 -1.65 -2.42
C ALA A 120 -13.18 -2.28 -2.09
N ALA A 121 -13.09 -3.61 -2.08
CA ALA A 121 -11.85 -4.33 -1.82
C ALA A 121 -10.77 -4.01 -2.87
N VAL A 122 -11.14 -3.96 -4.16
CA VAL A 122 -10.22 -3.66 -5.26
C VAL A 122 -9.73 -2.20 -5.19
N ILE A 123 -10.62 -1.23 -4.97
CA ILE A 123 -10.26 0.19 -4.85
C ILE A 123 -9.32 0.40 -3.65
N LEU A 124 -9.63 -0.20 -2.50
CA LEU A 124 -8.78 -0.12 -1.31
C LEU A 124 -7.42 -0.82 -1.51
N GLY A 125 -7.40 -1.93 -2.26
CA GLY A 125 -6.19 -2.62 -2.68
C GLY A 125 -5.30 -1.75 -3.56
N TRP A 126 -5.89 -1.03 -4.53
CA TRP A 126 -5.20 -0.07 -5.39
C TRP A 126 -4.50 1.02 -4.56
N PHE A 127 -5.23 1.67 -3.64
CA PHE A 127 -4.67 2.67 -2.74
C PHE A 127 -3.52 2.10 -1.89
N SER A 128 -3.69 0.87 -1.38
CA SER A 128 -2.69 0.23 -0.51
C SER A 128 -1.41 -0.10 -1.25
N ILE A 129 -1.50 -0.67 -2.45
CA ILE A 129 -0.34 -1.00 -3.30
C ILE A 129 0.46 0.27 -3.60
N HIS A 130 -0.19 1.34 -4.06
CA HIS A 130 0.51 2.56 -4.43
C HIS A 130 1.08 3.30 -3.22
N THR A 131 0.40 3.28 -2.08
CA THR A 131 0.97 3.79 -0.82
C THR A 131 2.21 3.00 -0.40
N MET A 132 2.20 1.68 -0.52
CA MET A 132 3.36 0.85 -0.17
C MET A 132 4.54 1.08 -1.10
N PHE A 133 4.32 1.17 -2.42
CA PHE A 133 5.37 1.53 -3.38
C PHE A 133 5.94 2.92 -3.08
N SER A 134 5.09 3.91 -2.79
CA SER A 134 5.50 5.26 -2.41
C SER A 134 6.46 5.25 -1.23
N LEU A 135 6.11 4.53 -0.16
CA LEU A 135 6.97 4.42 1.03
C LEU A 135 8.20 3.55 0.79
N HIS A 136 8.15 2.65 -0.18
CA HIS A 136 9.31 1.89 -0.63
C HIS A 136 10.30 2.78 -1.38
N TYR A 137 9.84 3.67 -2.27
CA TYR A 137 10.70 4.69 -2.87
C TYR A 137 11.32 5.61 -1.82
N ALA A 138 10.52 6.08 -0.86
CA ALA A 138 11.03 6.90 0.24
C ALA A 138 12.16 6.21 0.99
N HIS A 139 11.98 4.93 1.30
CA HIS A 139 13.01 4.14 1.95
C HIS A 139 14.27 4.03 1.10
N LEU A 140 14.13 3.63 -0.17
CA LEU A 140 15.30 3.44 -1.04
C LEU A 140 16.05 4.75 -1.29
N TYR A 141 15.32 5.86 -1.41
CA TYR A 141 15.89 7.20 -1.56
C TYR A 141 16.72 7.61 -0.35
N TRP A 142 16.22 7.34 0.85
CA TRP A 142 16.82 7.76 2.12
C TRP A 142 17.80 6.75 2.74
N ARG A 143 18.07 5.62 2.07
CA ARG A 143 19.11 4.67 2.51
C ARG A 143 20.48 5.35 2.61
N PRO A 144 21.31 5.00 3.61
CA PRO A 144 22.68 5.46 3.68
C PRO A 144 23.46 5.12 2.41
N GLY A 145 24.19 6.09 1.86
CA GLY A 145 25.13 5.83 0.77
C GLY A 145 26.32 4.98 1.21
N GLU A 146 27.08 4.46 0.24
CA GLU A 146 28.30 3.67 0.50
C GLU A 146 29.42 4.50 1.17
N LYS A 147 29.36 5.82 1.04
CA LYS A 147 30.29 6.75 1.70
C LYS A 147 29.68 7.23 3.01
N ASP A 148 30.50 7.25 4.06
CA ASP A 148 30.13 7.80 5.37
C ASP A 148 30.18 9.34 5.36
N ASP A 149 29.56 9.96 4.36
CA ASP A 149 29.47 11.42 4.21
C ASP A 149 28.09 11.97 4.63
N GLY A 150 27.25 11.12 5.23
CA GLY A 150 25.91 11.46 5.69
C GLY A 150 24.88 11.64 4.57
N LYS A 151 25.23 11.35 3.31
CA LYS A 151 24.30 11.45 2.17
C LYS A 151 23.52 10.16 1.97
N SER A 152 22.29 10.32 1.49
CA SER A 152 21.47 9.19 1.08
C SER A 152 21.79 8.76 -0.35
N VAL A 153 21.40 7.54 -0.71
CA VAL A 153 21.56 6.98 -2.06
C VAL A 153 20.82 7.82 -3.12
N GLY A 154 19.66 8.37 -2.76
CA GLY A 154 18.83 9.18 -3.66
C GLY A 154 18.22 8.34 -4.78
N GLY A 155 18.33 8.82 -6.03
CA GLY A 155 17.83 8.11 -7.21
C GLY A 155 16.51 8.62 -7.78
N LEU A 156 15.92 9.64 -7.16
CA LEU A 156 14.81 10.45 -7.67
C LEU A 156 15.19 11.93 -7.56
N GLU A 157 14.78 12.75 -8.52
CA GLU A 157 14.98 14.20 -8.50
C GLU A 157 13.62 14.88 -8.56
N PHE A 158 13.22 15.49 -7.44
CA PHE A 158 11.95 16.18 -7.30
C PHE A 158 12.14 17.67 -7.66
N PRO A 159 11.28 18.26 -8.51
CA PRO A 159 11.40 19.66 -8.87
C PRO A 159 11.41 20.58 -7.64
N GLN A 160 12.45 21.43 -7.56
CA GLN A 160 12.61 22.43 -6.49
C GLN A 160 12.53 21.86 -5.06
N THR A 161 12.82 20.57 -4.88
CA THR A 161 12.65 19.87 -3.61
C THR A 161 13.89 19.04 -3.28
N ASP A 162 14.84 19.66 -2.57
CA ASP A 162 16.10 19.01 -2.19
C ASP A 162 15.94 17.93 -1.11
N ARG A 163 14.87 18.02 -0.32
CA ARG A 163 14.60 17.13 0.81
C ARG A 163 13.14 16.64 0.76
N PRO A 164 12.84 15.63 -0.08
CA PRO A 164 11.47 15.16 -0.27
C PRO A 164 10.92 14.48 1.00
N GLY A 165 9.69 14.85 1.36
CA GLY A 165 8.89 14.24 2.41
C GLY A 165 7.96 13.16 1.87
N ALA A 166 7.12 12.59 2.75
CA ALA A 166 6.24 11.49 2.36
C ALA A 166 5.24 11.85 1.25
N TRP A 167 4.80 13.10 1.17
CA TRP A 167 3.87 13.55 0.14
C TRP A 167 4.49 13.56 -1.26
N ASP A 168 5.78 13.86 -1.38
CA ASP A 168 6.50 13.83 -2.66
C ASP A 168 6.58 12.40 -3.20
N PHE A 169 6.89 11.44 -2.34
CA PHE A 169 6.91 10.02 -2.72
C PHE A 169 5.51 9.46 -3.00
N LEU A 170 4.48 9.91 -2.26
CA LEU A 170 3.08 9.56 -2.56
C LEU A 170 2.66 10.11 -3.91
N TYR A 171 2.98 11.37 -4.21
CA TYR A 171 2.75 11.97 -5.52
C TYR A 171 3.40 11.11 -6.61
N PHE A 172 4.69 10.81 -6.49
CA PHE A 172 5.41 9.98 -7.46
C PHE A 172 4.75 8.61 -7.65
N GLY A 173 4.49 7.88 -6.56
CA GLY A 173 3.93 6.53 -6.62
C GLY A 173 2.50 6.50 -7.17
N TYR A 174 1.67 7.48 -6.86
CA TYR A 174 0.30 7.54 -7.37
C TYR A 174 0.24 7.95 -8.84
N VAL A 175 1.15 8.83 -9.30
CA VAL A 175 1.26 9.16 -10.72
C VAL A 175 1.57 7.90 -11.55
N ILE A 176 2.50 7.06 -11.09
CA ILE A 176 2.76 5.75 -11.70
C ILE A 176 1.53 4.85 -11.63
N GLY A 177 0.84 4.83 -10.48
CA GLY A 177 -0.37 4.04 -10.25
C GLY A 177 -1.54 4.37 -11.17
N MET A 178 -1.73 5.64 -11.52
CA MET A 178 -2.79 6.08 -12.43
C MET A 178 -2.50 5.74 -13.90
N THR A 179 -1.25 5.42 -14.26
CA THR A 179 -0.81 5.02 -15.62
C THR A 179 -1.09 6.01 -16.76
N ALA A 180 -1.63 7.19 -16.46
CA ALA A 180 -2.09 8.17 -17.45
C ALA A 180 -1.34 9.52 -17.37
N GLN A 181 -0.38 9.66 -16.46
CA GLN A 181 0.28 10.94 -16.22
C GLN A 181 1.81 10.81 -16.19
N THR A 182 2.50 11.75 -16.84
CA THR A 182 3.95 11.92 -16.70
C THR A 182 4.24 12.59 -15.36
N SER A 183 5.01 11.92 -14.52
CA SER A 183 5.59 12.56 -13.33
C SER A 183 6.62 13.61 -13.77
N ASP A 184 6.68 14.75 -13.08
CA ASP A 184 7.77 15.73 -13.21
C ASP A 184 9.04 15.33 -12.43
N VAL A 185 8.96 14.29 -11.62
CA VAL A 185 10.10 13.65 -10.92
C VAL A 185 10.93 12.82 -11.89
N ALA A 186 12.23 13.12 -11.99
CA ALA A 186 13.16 12.35 -12.79
C ALA A 186 13.74 11.17 -12.00
N ILE A 187 13.82 9.99 -12.64
CA ILE A 187 14.50 8.82 -12.05
C ILE A 187 15.98 8.87 -12.44
N THR A 188 16.88 9.03 -11.48
CA THR A 188 18.31 9.25 -11.73
C THR A 188 19.16 7.98 -11.54
N ALA A 189 18.67 6.99 -10.78
CA ALA A 189 19.39 5.74 -10.51
C ALA A 189 18.76 4.50 -11.18
N THR A 190 19.60 3.56 -11.63
CA THR A 190 19.15 2.32 -12.27
C THR A 190 18.37 1.40 -11.33
N ASP A 191 18.73 1.35 -10.05
CA ASP A 191 17.98 0.54 -9.09
C ASP A 191 16.58 1.11 -8.82
N MET A 192 16.42 2.45 -8.84
CA MET A 192 15.08 3.06 -8.82
C MET A 192 14.30 2.71 -10.09
N ARG A 193 14.94 2.71 -11.26
CA ARG A 193 14.29 2.30 -12.52
C ARG A 193 13.74 0.87 -12.46
N LYS A 194 14.47 -0.07 -11.86
CA LYS A 194 14.01 -1.48 -11.73
C LYS A 194 12.73 -1.59 -10.88
N ILE A 195 12.69 -0.90 -9.75
CA ILE A 195 11.50 -0.88 -8.88
C ILE A 195 10.33 -0.15 -9.57
N ASN A 196 10.62 0.97 -10.24
CA ASN A 196 9.63 1.70 -11.01
C ASN A 196 9.04 0.87 -12.15
N LEU A 197 9.86 0.08 -12.86
CA LEU A 197 9.39 -0.82 -13.89
C LEU A 197 8.40 -1.86 -13.33
N LEU A 198 8.72 -2.46 -12.18
CA LEU A 198 7.81 -3.40 -11.51
C LEU A 198 6.49 -2.72 -11.14
N HIS A 199 6.56 -1.54 -10.52
CA HIS A 199 5.37 -0.78 -10.13
C HIS A 199 4.53 -0.39 -11.35
N ALA A 200 5.14 0.05 -12.44
CA ALA A 200 4.45 0.40 -13.68
C ALA A 200 3.73 -0.81 -14.30
N VAL A 201 4.38 -1.98 -14.37
CA VAL A 201 3.77 -3.22 -14.87
C VAL A 201 2.57 -3.63 -14.01
N VAL A 202 2.72 -3.63 -12.68
CA VAL A 202 1.62 -3.94 -11.75
C VAL A 202 0.46 -2.96 -11.96
N SER A 203 0.74 -1.66 -12.06
CA SER A 203 -0.27 -0.61 -12.24
C SER A 203 -1.03 -0.76 -13.56
N PHE A 204 -0.33 -1.07 -14.65
CA PHE A 204 -0.94 -1.30 -15.97
C PHE A 204 -1.97 -2.43 -15.94
N PHE A 205 -1.59 -3.60 -15.41
CA PHE A 205 -2.51 -4.73 -15.31
C PHE A 205 -3.66 -4.45 -14.35
N PHE A 206 -3.39 -3.83 -13.20
CA PHE A 206 -4.43 -3.49 -12.24
C PHE A 206 -5.50 -2.58 -12.86
N ASN A 207 -5.09 -1.50 -13.55
CA ASN A 207 -6.02 -0.58 -14.19
C ASN A 207 -6.79 -1.25 -15.33
N THR A 208 -6.13 -2.09 -16.13
CA THR A 208 -6.79 -2.85 -17.20
C THR A 208 -7.87 -3.77 -16.64
N ILE A 209 -7.56 -4.51 -15.57
CA ILE A 209 -8.50 -5.42 -14.91
C ILE A 209 -9.65 -4.64 -14.27
N LEU A 210 -9.37 -3.50 -13.63
CA LEU A 210 -10.40 -2.67 -13.01
C LEU A 210 -11.41 -2.14 -14.04
N VAL A 211 -10.92 -1.69 -15.21
CA VAL A 211 -11.79 -1.27 -16.32
C VAL A 211 -12.62 -2.45 -16.84
N ALA A 212 -12.01 -3.63 -17.02
CA ALA A 212 -12.72 -4.83 -17.45
C ALA A 212 -13.82 -5.24 -16.45
N ALA A 213 -13.53 -5.19 -15.14
CA ALA A 213 -14.50 -5.46 -14.10
C ALA A 213 -15.65 -4.45 -14.09
N ALA A 214 -15.36 -3.16 -14.28
CA ALA A 214 -16.38 -2.11 -14.39
C ALA A 214 -17.32 -2.33 -15.58
N VAL A 215 -16.78 -2.67 -16.76
CA VAL A 215 -17.60 -3.00 -17.93
C VAL A 215 -18.45 -4.24 -17.69
N ASN A 216 -17.86 -5.30 -17.12
CA ASN A 216 -18.60 -6.53 -16.81
C ASN A 216 -19.73 -6.28 -15.80
N ALA A 217 -19.49 -5.44 -14.78
CA ALA A 217 -20.51 -5.03 -13.82
C ALA A 217 -21.69 -4.31 -14.48
N VAL A 218 -21.43 -3.39 -15.40
CA VAL A 218 -22.50 -2.69 -16.14
C VAL A 218 -23.33 -3.67 -16.96
N VAL A 219 -22.68 -4.61 -17.67
CA VAL A 219 -23.38 -5.61 -18.48
C VAL A 219 -24.20 -6.54 -17.59
N SER A 220 -23.61 -7.07 -16.52
CA SER A 220 -24.26 -8.01 -15.61
C SER A 220 -25.45 -7.41 -14.85
N LEU A 221 -25.38 -6.13 -14.46
CA LEU A 221 -26.47 -5.44 -13.77
C LEU A 221 -27.57 -4.92 -14.70
N ALA A 222 -27.30 -4.84 -16.01
CA ALA A 222 -28.27 -4.39 -17.01
C ALA A 222 -29.11 -5.53 -17.60
N THR A 223 -28.72 -6.79 -17.36
CA THR A 223 -29.41 -8.02 -17.82
C THR A 223 -30.15 -8.70 -16.69
#